data_AF-A0A1F7Y2W8-F1
#
_entry.id   AF-A0A1F7Y2W8-F1
#
_cell.length_a   1.000
_cell.length_b   1.000
_cell.length_c   1.000
_cell.angle_alpha   90.00
_cell.angle_beta   90.00
_cell.angle_gamma   90.00
#
_symmetry.space_group_name_H-M   'P 1'
#
loop_
_entity.id
_entity.type
_entity.pdbx_description
1 polymer ?
#
loop_
_entity_poly.entity_id
_entity_poly.type
_entity_poly.pdbx_seq_one_letter_code
_entity_poly.pdbx_strand_id
1 'polypeptide(L)'
;MIIGNESDIGASLSDIWRAWYKFKQGKKKNRELDTFSYSLESNLSKLHQELLTHSYQHGSYRTFSLTDTKRRVISVATIRDRVVHRLIYDYLVSIIDKRFIFDVWSCRKDKGLLGAIERTQKLLASNRHAYIWRSDVTKFFDSVNHDVLKSCVRRRVGNVNDLKLIDNVIDSFTSDAPGKGIPIGNLTSQIFCNIYLHELDHYINHTIRPKGYLRYGDDFIVIVEKRDELEEIKKEVTKFIEQTLKLTLNKKNNILISVKRGIHFLGCDIYPTGRRLRKKMYLRIDSRLNLINCASYRSLILTHTKKKSSNSISNKVKWIDWKIADTITQIQ
;
A
#
# COMPACT_ATOMS: atom_id res chain seq x y z
N MET A 1 15.84 -23.65 5.50
CA MET A 1 17.18 -23.10 5.76
C MET A 1 17.61 -22.25 4.56
N ILE A 2 17.32 -20.94 4.61
CA ILE A 2 18.04 -19.87 3.89
C ILE A 2 17.95 -18.67 4.83
N ILE A 3 18.93 -18.55 5.72
CA ILE A 3 19.13 -17.35 6.54
C ILE A 3 19.91 -16.41 5.62
N GLY A 4 19.20 -15.55 4.90
CA GLY A 4 19.84 -14.40 4.26
C GLY A 4 20.26 -13.45 5.37
N ASN A 5 21.54 -13.12 5.42
CA ASN A 5 22.10 -12.13 6.34
C ASN A 5 21.20 -10.89 6.38
N GLU A 6 20.71 -10.53 7.56
CA GLU A 6 19.88 -9.33 7.80
C GLU A 6 20.69 -8.01 7.67
N SER A 7 21.87 -8.02 7.04
CA SER A 7 22.84 -6.92 7.07
C SER A 7 22.79 -5.97 5.87
N ASP A 8 22.39 -6.43 4.68
CA ASP A 8 22.44 -5.62 3.45
C ASP A 8 21.39 -5.98 2.37
N ILE A 9 21.27 -5.14 1.34
CA ILE A 9 20.52 -5.45 0.13
C ILE A 9 21.32 -6.50 -0.64
N GLY A 10 20.98 -7.78 -0.41
CA GLY A 10 21.62 -8.91 -1.08
C GLY A 10 21.77 -8.69 -2.58
N ALA A 11 23.02 -8.52 -3.02
CA ALA A 11 23.39 -8.23 -4.40
C ALA A 11 24.05 -9.44 -5.08
N SER A 12 23.97 -10.63 -4.49
CA SER A 12 24.52 -11.84 -5.13
C SER A 12 23.71 -12.20 -6.37
N LEU A 13 24.33 -12.94 -7.29
CA LEU A 13 23.64 -13.45 -8.47
C LEU A 13 22.37 -14.23 -8.08
N SER A 14 22.44 -15.06 -7.03
CA SER A 14 21.29 -15.81 -6.51
C SER A 14 20.15 -14.91 -6.02
N ASP A 15 20.47 -13.80 -5.35
CA ASP A 15 19.47 -12.82 -4.90
C ASP A 15 18.77 -12.16 -6.09
N ILE A 16 19.53 -11.80 -7.13
CA ILE A 16 19.01 -11.19 -8.37
C ILE A 16 18.09 -12.15 -9.11
N TRP A 17 18.49 -13.41 -9.26
CA TRP A 17 17.62 -14.46 -9.83
C TRP A 17 16.34 -14.61 -9.01
N ARG A 18 16.44 -14.70 -7.68
CA ARG A 18 15.27 -14.77 -6.78
C ARG A 18 14.34 -13.56 -6.95
N ALA A 19 14.91 -12.36 -7.05
CA ALA A 19 14.16 -11.13 -7.28
C ALA A 19 13.44 -11.13 -8.63
N TRP A 20 14.10 -11.59 -9.70
CA TRP A 20 13.48 -11.79 -11.01
C TRP A 20 12.30 -12.76 -10.95
N TYR A 21 12.46 -13.94 -10.35
CA TYR A 21 11.37 -14.92 -10.25
C TYR A 21 10.16 -14.37 -9.49
N LYS A 22 10.40 -13.68 -8.37
CA LYS A 22 9.35 -12.99 -7.59
C LYS A 22 8.68 -11.86 -8.38
N PHE A 23 9.43 -11.11 -9.19
CA PHE A 23 8.89 -10.06 -10.05
C PHE A 23 7.99 -10.64 -11.16
N LYS A 24 8.41 -11.74 -11.79
CA LYS A 24 7.71 -12.38 -12.92
C LYS A 24 6.42 -13.07 -12.49
N GLN A 25 6.36 -13.58 -11.25
CA GLN A 25 5.21 -14.34 -10.76
C GLN A 25 3.89 -13.57 -10.93
N GLY A 26 2.91 -14.19 -11.61
CA GLY A 26 1.58 -13.61 -11.83
C GLY A 26 1.51 -12.49 -12.86
N LYS A 27 2.60 -12.13 -13.55
CA LYS A 27 2.61 -11.13 -14.62
C LYS A 27 2.05 -11.73 -15.92
N LYS A 28 1.22 -10.96 -16.63
CA LYS A 28 0.81 -11.31 -18.00
C LYS A 28 1.98 -11.15 -18.97
N LYS A 29 2.06 -12.05 -19.95
CA LYS A 29 3.01 -11.94 -21.06
C LYS A 29 2.81 -10.62 -21.80
N ASN A 30 3.91 -9.99 -22.15
CA ASN A 30 3.94 -8.78 -22.98
C ASN A 30 5.32 -8.69 -23.65
N ARG A 31 5.41 -7.88 -24.71
CA ARG A 31 6.64 -7.74 -25.50
C ARG A 31 7.86 -7.34 -24.66
N GLU A 32 7.70 -6.42 -23.71
CA GLU A 32 8.81 -5.99 -22.83
C GLU A 32 9.36 -7.18 -22.02
N LEU A 33 8.47 -7.98 -21.44
CA LEU A 33 8.80 -9.16 -20.65
C LEU A 33 9.41 -10.26 -21.49
N ASP A 34 8.90 -10.48 -22.70
CA ASP A 34 9.41 -11.51 -23.61
C ASP A 34 10.81 -11.14 -24.10
N THR A 35 11.04 -9.89 -24.50
CA THR A 35 12.38 -9.39 -24.89
C THR A 35 13.38 -9.51 -23.74
N PHE A 36 13.00 -9.11 -22.53
CA PHE A 36 13.90 -9.23 -21.37
C PHE A 36 14.19 -10.70 -21.01
N SER A 37 13.18 -11.58 -21.14
CA SER A 37 13.32 -13.01 -20.85
C SER A 37 14.14 -13.76 -21.90
N TYR A 38 14.17 -13.28 -23.16
CA TYR A 38 14.95 -13.89 -24.23
C TYR A 38 16.47 -13.82 -23.94
N SER A 39 16.96 -12.69 -23.45
CA SER A 39 18.36 -12.50 -23.05
C SER A 39 18.54 -12.48 -21.53
N LEU A 40 17.77 -13.30 -20.80
CA LEU A 40 17.64 -13.23 -19.35
C LEU A 40 18.99 -13.30 -18.62
N GLU A 41 19.79 -14.32 -18.90
CA GLU A 41 21.06 -14.55 -18.22
C GLU A 41 22.02 -13.36 -18.40
N SER A 42 22.18 -12.89 -19.64
CA SER A 42 23.00 -11.72 -19.94
C SER A 42 22.49 -10.47 -19.22
N ASN A 43 21.17 -10.24 -19.22
CA ASN A 43 20.56 -9.11 -18.53
C ASN A 43 20.79 -9.15 -17.01
N LEU A 44 20.61 -10.32 -16.37
CA LEU A 44 20.80 -10.46 -14.93
C LEU A 44 22.28 -10.43 -14.53
N SER A 45 23.17 -11.03 -15.32
CA SER A 45 24.62 -10.99 -15.09
C SER A 45 25.17 -9.58 -15.23
N LYS A 46 24.69 -8.80 -16.21
CA LYS A 46 25.04 -7.38 -16.33
C LYS A 46 24.56 -6.59 -15.11
N LEU A 47 23.30 -6.77 -14.69
CA LEU A 47 22.77 -6.11 -13.50
C LEU A 47 23.55 -6.48 -12.23
N HIS A 48 23.97 -7.73 -12.10
CA HIS A 48 24.82 -8.21 -11.02
C HIS A 48 26.14 -7.44 -10.96
N GLN A 49 26.85 -7.32 -12.09
CA GLN A 49 28.09 -6.55 -12.15
C GLN A 49 27.88 -5.07 -11.80
N GLU A 50 26.79 -4.47 -12.26
CA GLU A 50 26.46 -3.07 -11.96
C GLU A 50 26.19 -2.84 -10.46
N LEU A 51 25.51 -3.78 -9.79
CA LEU A 51 25.23 -3.70 -8.36
C LEU A 51 26.50 -3.96 -7.51
N LEU A 52 27.32 -4.94 -7.91
CA LEU A 52 28.60 -5.24 -7.24
C LEU A 52 29.59 -4.08 -7.32
N THR A 53 29.68 -3.44 -8.48
CA THR A 53 30.58 -2.29 -8.72
C THR A 53 29.98 -0.95 -8.26
N HIS A 54 28.76 -0.96 -7.71
CA HIS A 54 28.01 0.24 -7.32
C HIS A 54 27.83 1.27 -8.45
N SER A 55 27.84 0.81 -9.70
CA SER A 55 27.70 1.62 -10.91
C SER A 55 26.26 1.66 -11.44
N TYR A 56 25.35 0.90 -10.82
CA TYR A 56 23.94 0.91 -11.18
C TYR A 56 23.35 2.33 -11.14
N GLN A 57 22.62 2.66 -12.20
CA GLN A 57 21.79 3.86 -12.32
C GLN A 57 20.39 3.46 -12.78
N HIS A 58 19.38 3.97 -12.08
CA HIS A 58 17.98 3.76 -12.42
C HIS A 58 17.65 4.34 -13.81
N GLY A 59 16.91 3.57 -14.61
CA GLY A 59 16.47 3.98 -15.95
C GLY A 59 15.31 4.98 -15.96
N SER A 60 14.76 5.23 -17.16
CA SER A 60 13.59 6.09 -17.33
C SER A 60 12.27 5.38 -16.97
N TYR A 61 11.21 6.17 -16.80
CA TYR A 61 9.86 5.66 -16.56
C TYR A 61 9.02 5.75 -17.82
N ARG A 62 8.18 4.73 -18.06
CA ARG A 62 7.07 4.81 -19.01
C ARG A 62 5.82 5.33 -18.31
N THR A 63 5.32 6.47 -18.76
CA THR A 63 4.19 7.15 -18.12
C THR A 63 2.89 6.99 -18.90
N PHE A 64 1.79 6.70 -18.22
CA PHE A 64 0.45 6.69 -18.81
C PHE A 64 -0.60 7.13 -17.80
N SER A 65 -1.71 7.73 -18.28
CA SER A 65 -2.83 8.12 -17.42
C SER A 65 -3.85 6.99 -17.33
N LEU A 66 -4.22 6.59 -16.11
CA LEU A 66 -5.42 5.78 -15.86
C LEU A 66 -6.50 6.64 -15.21
N THR A 67 -7.70 6.59 -15.77
CA THR A 67 -8.89 7.21 -15.18
C THR A 67 -9.78 6.11 -14.62
N ASP A 68 -9.80 5.98 -13.28
CA ASP A 68 -10.84 5.21 -12.60
C ASP A 68 -11.89 6.21 -12.06
N THR A 69 -11.91 6.45 -10.74
CA THR A 69 -12.72 7.52 -10.14
C THR A 69 -12.08 8.90 -10.25
N LYS A 70 -10.76 8.94 -10.40
CA LYS A 70 -9.92 10.13 -10.58
C LYS A 70 -8.80 9.75 -11.55
N ARG A 71 -8.36 10.71 -12.35
CA ARG A 71 -7.19 10.55 -13.21
C ARG A 71 -5.94 10.38 -12.34
N ARG A 72 -5.14 9.36 -12.62
CA ARG A 72 -3.84 9.10 -11.98
C ARG A 72 -2.80 8.89 -13.06
N VAL A 73 -1.68 9.58 -12.94
CA VAL A 73 -0.50 9.36 -13.77
C VAL A 73 0.27 8.20 -13.15
N ILE A 74 0.48 7.13 -13.93
CA ILE A 74 1.22 5.95 -13.52
C ILE A 74 2.55 5.98 -14.25
N SER A 75 3.64 5.85 -13.51
CA SER A 75 5.00 5.90 -14.03
C SER A 75 5.65 4.55 -13.74
N VAL A 76 5.81 3.71 -14.77
CA VAL A 76 6.29 2.33 -14.61
C VAL A 76 7.76 2.25 -14.99
N ALA A 77 8.60 1.78 -14.07
CA ALA A 77 10.03 1.56 -14.32
C ALA A 77 10.27 0.39 -15.29
N THR A 78 11.48 0.33 -15.85
CA THR A 78 11.91 -0.75 -16.74
C THR A 78 11.89 -2.11 -16.02
N ILE A 79 11.94 -3.22 -16.77
CA ILE A 79 12.06 -4.55 -16.13
C ILE A 79 13.35 -4.66 -15.29
N ARG A 80 14.49 -4.19 -15.81
CA ARG A 80 15.78 -4.17 -15.08
C ARG A 80 15.61 -3.48 -13.73
N ASP A 81 15.03 -2.29 -13.71
CA ASP A 81 14.85 -1.52 -12.48
C ASP A 81 13.83 -2.16 -11.53
N ARG A 82 12.79 -2.83 -12.06
CA ARG A 82 11.82 -3.54 -11.23
C ARG A 82 12.40 -4.79 -10.53
N VAL A 83 13.47 -5.38 -11.07
CA VAL A 83 14.26 -6.41 -10.36
C VAL A 83 14.99 -5.77 -9.18
N VAL A 84 15.63 -4.62 -9.37
CA VAL A 84 16.27 -3.85 -8.28
C VAL A 84 15.26 -3.39 -7.23
N HIS A 85 14.10 -2.90 -7.65
CA HIS A 85 13.00 -2.54 -6.75
C HIS A 85 12.57 -3.72 -5.89
N ARG A 86 12.63 -4.96 -6.42
CA ARG A 86 12.30 -6.16 -5.66
C ARG A 86 13.35 -6.49 -4.61
N LEU A 87 14.63 -6.31 -4.92
CA LEU A 87 15.72 -6.46 -3.95
C LEU A 87 15.57 -5.47 -2.79
N ILE A 88 15.42 -4.18 -3.10
CA ILE A 88 15.21 -3.11 -2.13
C ILE A 88 13.96 -3.40 -1.28
N TYR A 89 12.85 -3.79 -1.93
CA TYR A 89 11.60 -4.09 -1.22
C TYR A 89 11.77 -5.26 -0.24
N ASP A 90 12.36 -6.38 -0.69
CA ASP A 90 12.53 -7.56 0.16
C ASP A 90 13.42 -7.24 1.38
N TYR A 91 14.50 -6.48 1.17
CA TYR A 91 15.36 -6.00 2.25
C TYR A 91 14.60 -5.08 3.23
N LEU A 92 14.00 -3.98 2.74
CA LEU A 92 13.31 -3.00 3.60
C LEU A 92 12.13 -3.61 4.37
N VAL A 93 11.41 -4.55 3.75
CA VAL A 93 10.33 -5.28 4.45
C VAL A 93 10.90 -6.15 5.57
N SER A 94 12.02 -6.83 5.35
CA SER A 94 12.63 -7.71 6.35
C SER A 94 13.02 -6.97 7.64
N ILE A 95 13.52 -5.73 7.50
CA ILE A 95 13.99 -4.92 8.63
C ILE A 95 12.89 -4.04 9.27
N ILE A 96 11.87 -3.61 8.51
CA ILE A 96 10.89 -2.61 8.99
C ILE A 96 9.52 -3.22 9.31
N ASP A 97 9.08 -4.29 8.65
CA ASP A 97 7.70 -4.74 8.78
C ASP A 97 7.34 -5.19 10.21
N LYS A 98 8.31 -5.76 10.93
CA LYS A 98 8.20 -6.13 12.36
C LYS A 98 8.04 -4.93 13.29
N ARG A 99 8.42 -3.72 12.86
CA ARG A 99 8.38 -2.48 13.66
C ARG A 99 7.09 -1.69 13.43
N PHE A 100 6.36 -1.91 12.34
CA PHE A 100 5.08 -1.24 12.13
C PHE A 100 4.08 -1.61 13.22
N ILE A 101 3.31 -0.61 13.67
CA ILE A 101 2.19 -0.87 14.58
C ILE A 101 1.19 -1.84 13.94
N PHE A 102 0.42 -2.52 14.79
CA PHE A 102 -0.54 -3.53 14.34
C PHE A 102 -1.61 -2.97 13.39
N ASP A 103 -2.05 -1.73 13.63
CA ASP A 103 -3.18 -1.10 12.95
C ASP A 103 -2.82 -0.38 11.62
N VAL A 104 -1.67 -0.72 11.03
CA VAL A 104 -1.31 -0.39 9.64
C VAL A 104 -1.66 -1.58 8.75
N TRP A 105 -2.60 -1.39 7.81
CA TRP A 105 -3.21 -2.49 7.05
C TRP A 105 -2.92 -2.50 5.54
N SER A 106 -2.22 -1.50 5.01
CA SER A 106 -1.90 -1.39 3.57
C SER A 106 -0.53 -1.96 3.21
N CYS A 107 -0.45 -2.65 2.06
CA CYS A 107 0.81 -3.10 1.46
C CYS A 107 1.70 -3.92 2.42
N ARG A 108 1.08 -4.75 3.25
CA ARG A 108 1.76 -5.65 4.19
C ARG A 108 1.26 -7.07 4.01
N LYS A 109 2.14 -8.04 4.25
CA LYS A 109 1.78 -9.46 4.19
C LYS A 109 0.72 -9.75 5.26
N ASP A 110 -0.26 -10.59 4.94
CA ASP A 110 -1.35 -11.01 5.84
C ASP A 110 -2.24 -9.86 6.35
N LYS A 111 -2.10 -8.67 5.77
CA LYS A 111 -2.94 -7.49 5.98
C LYS A 111 -3.61 -7.13 4.65
N GLY A 112 -4.77 -6.49 4.72
CA GLY A 112 -5.46 -6.03 3.52
C GLY A 112 -6.74 -5.29 3.81
N LEU A 113 -7.43 -4.89 2.74
CA LEU A 113 -8.64 -4.07 2.77
C LEU A 113 -9.72 -4.63 3.70
N LEU A 114 -9.96 -5.95 3.61
CA LEU A 114 -10.97 -6.63 4.41
C LEU A 114 -10.63 -6.61 5.89
N GLY A 115 -9.41 -7.00 6.23
CA GLY A 115 -8.92 -6.94 7.61
C GLY A 115 -8.99 -5.53 8.19
N ALA A 116 -8.70 -4.50 7.39
CA ALA A 116 -8.82 -3.10 7.80
C ALA A 116 -10.27 -2.70 8.10
N ILE A 117 -11.22 -3.08 7.24
CA ILE A 117 -12.66 -2.83 7.45
C ILE A 117 -13.15 -3.57 8.70
N GLU A 118 -12.71 -4.80 8.89
CA GLU A 118 -13.05 -5.62 10.05
C GLU A 118 -12.53 -5.04 11.35
N ARG A 119 -11.25 -4.67 11.36
CA ARG A 119 -10.61 -4.04 12.49
C ARG A 119 -11.25 -2.70 12.82
N THR A 120 -11.56 -1.89 11.81
CA THR A 120 -12.28 -0.62 11.99
C THR A 120 -13.62 -0.87 12.69
N GLN A 121 -14.42 -1.82 12.22
CA GLN A 121 -15.72 -2.12 12.84
C GLN A 121 -15.58 -2.57 14.30
N LYS A 122 -14.58 -3.40 14.62
CA LYS A 122 -14.28 -3.80 16.01
C LYS A 122 -13.92 -2.59 16.87
N LEU A 123 -13.06 -1.69 16.38
CA LEU A 123 -12.70 -0.45 17.08
C LEU A 123 -13.93 0.43 17.35
N LEU A 124 -14.85 0.56 16.38
CA LEU A 124 -16.09 1.31 16.57
C LEU A 124 -17.04 0.64 17.56
N ALA A 125 -17.13 -0.70 17.51
CA ALA A 125 -17.99 -1.48 18.40
C ALA A 125 -17.57 -1.36 19.87
N SER A 126 -16.26 -1.32 20.13
CA SER A 126 -15.70 -1.15 21.48
C SER A 126 -15.78 0.29 22.01
N ASN A 127 -15.92 1.29 21.13
CA ASN A 127 -15.88 2.71 21.48
C ASN A 127 -17.18 3.45 21.10
N ARG A 128 -18.35 2.87 21.36
CA ARG A 128 -19.64 3.35 20.83
C ARG A 128 -19.96 4.81 21.15
N HIS A 129 -19.51 5.32 22.29
CA HIS A 129 -19.80 6.67 22.77
C HIS A 129 -18.72 7.70 22.41
N ALA A 130 -17.65 7.27 21.75
CA ALA A 130 -16.51 8.08 21.37
C ALA A 130 -16.78 8.89 20.08
N TYR A 131 -15.77 9.65 19.67
CA TYR A 131 -15.72 10.43 18.44
C TYR A 131 -14.59 9.95 17.54
N ILE A 132 -14.79 10.07 16.23
CA ILE A 132 -13.83 9.65 15.19
C ILE A 132 -13.43 10.86 14.39
N TRP A 133 -12.13 11.01 14.18
CA TRP A 133 -11.57 11.84 13.13
C TRP A 133 -11.05 10.94 12.01
N ARG A 134 -11.51 11.18 10.78
CA ARG A 134 -10.93 10.59 9.57
C ARG A 134 -10.27 11.67 8.74
N SER A 135 -9.11 11.35 8.19
CA SER A 135 -8.45 12.19 7.21
C SER A 135 -7.61 11.36 6.22
N ASP A 136 -7.28 11.97 5.10
CA ASP A 136 -6.29 11.47 4.14
C ASP A 136 -5.34 12.60 3.72
N VAL A 137 -4.18 12.22 3.18
CA VAL A 137 -3.19 13.17 2.66
C VAL A 137 -3.56 13.57 1.22
N THR A 138 -3.46 14.85 0.91
CA THR A 138 -3.69 15.35 -0.46
C THR A 138 -2.55 14.93 -1.37
N LYS A 139 -2.85 14.26 -2.49
CA LYS A 139 -1.88 13.85 -3.52
C LYS A 139 -0.61 13.24 -2.90
N PHE A 140 -0.77 12.27 -2.01
CA PHE A 140 0.34 11.72 -1.21
C PHE A 140 1.59 11.40 -2.06
N PHE A 141 1.43 10.58 -3.10
CA PHE A 141 2.55 10.17 -3.96
C PHE A 141 3.26 11.34 -4.64
N ASP A 142 2.56 12.43 -4.96
CA ASP A 142 3.17 13.60 -5.58
C ASP A 142 3.86 14.50 -4.54
N SER A 143 3.46 14.39 -3.26
CA SER A 143 3.84 15.32 -2.18
C SER A 143 4.95 14.81 -1.26
N VAL A 144 5.33 13.53 -1.34
CA VAL A 144 6.41 12.95 -0.53
C VAL A 144 7.70 13.76 -0.71
N ASN A 145 8.23 14.33 0.37
CA ASN A 145 9.50 15.05 0.32
C ASN A 145 10.67 14.05 0.37
N HIS A 146 11.61 14.17 -0.56
CA HIS A 146 12.73 13.23 -0.68
C HIS A 146 13.65 13.27 0.54
N ASP A 147 14.00 14.45 1.05
CA ASP A 147 14.91 14.58 2.20
C ASP A 147 14.31 13.94 3.46
N VAL A 148 13.01 14.16 3.69
CA VAL A 148 12.28 13.51 4.78
C VAL A 148 12.27 11.99 4.58
N LEU A 149 11.94 11.50 3.37
CA LEU A 149 11.91 10.06 3.08
C LEU A 149 13.28 9.41 3.31
N LYS A 150 14.35 10.00 2.75
CA LYS A 150 15.71 9.50 2.90
C LYS A 150 16.14 9.54 4.37
N SER A 151 15.78 10.58 5.11
CA SER A 151 16.02 10.66 6.57
C SER A 151 15.30 9.51 7.31
N CYS A 152 14.07 9.18 6.93
CA CYS A 152 13.34 8.04 7.51
C CYS A 152 14.02 6.69 7.21
N VAL A 153 14.59 6.52 6.01
CA VAL A 153 15.34 5.31 5.62
C VAL A 153 16.66 5.21 6.39
N ARG A 154 17.43 6.30 6.48
CA ARG A 154 18.74 6.34 7.17
C ARG A 154 18.68 6.00 8.65
N ARG A 155 17.54 6.21 9.32
CA ARG A 155 17.33 5.75 10.71
C ARG A 155 17.28 4.22 10.86
N ARG A 156 17.15 3.48 9.76
CA ARG A 156 16.86 2.03 9.75
C ARG A 156 17.85 1.22 8.92
N VAL A 157 18.51 1.84 7.96
CA VAL A 157 19.52 1.23 7.09
C VAL A 157 20.89 1.81 7.43
N GLY A 158 21.83 0.95 7.85
CA GLY A 158 23.19 1.37 8.24
C GLY A 158 24.23 1.28 7.13
N ASN A 159 24.03 0.41 6.14
CA ASN A 159 25.00 0.20 5.05
C ASN A 159 24.98 1.39 4.06
N VAL A 160 26.15 1.99 3.84
CA VAL A 160 26.30 3.18 2.97
C VAL A 160 25.98 2.89 1.51
N ASN A 161 26.34 1.71 1.00
CA ASN A 161 26.09 1.35 -0.40
C ASN A 161 24.61 1.06 -0.63
N ASP A 162 23.93 0.44 0.33
CA ASP A 162 22.48 0.25 0.28
C ASP A 162 21.74 1.59 0.29
N LEU A 163 22.20 2.54 1.12
CA LEU A 163 21.66 3.89 1.15
C LEU A 163 21.85 4.60 -0.20
N LYS A 164 23.03 4.50 -0.83
CA LYS A 164 23.27 5.06 -2.17
C LYS A 164 22.33 4.46 -3.22
N LEU A 165 22.10 3.14 -3.17
CA LEU A 165 21.18 2.47 -4.08
C LEU A 165 19.74 2.91 -3.85
N ILE A 166 19.29 3.02 -2.60
CA ILE A 166 17.94 3.50 -2.27
C ILE A 166 17.78 4.97 -2.69
N ASP A 167 18.78 5.82 -2.40
CA ASP A 167 18.79 7.23 -2.79
C ASP A 167 18.70 7.36 -4.31
N ASN A 168 19.43 6.54 -5.08
CA ASN A 168 19.34 6.50 -6.54
C ASN A 168 17.91 6.22 -7.05
N VAL A 169 17.17 5.32 -6.39
CA VAL A 169 15.78 4.99 -6.73
C VAL A 169 14.78 6.06 -6.25
N ILE A 170 15.08 6.77 -5.17
CA ILE A 170 14.25 7.91 -4.72
C ILE A 170 14.44 9.09 -5.68
N ASP A 171 15.69 9.40 -6.02
CA ASP A 171 16.08 10.55 -6.85
C ASP A 171 15.76 10.35 -8.33
N SER A 172 15.53 9.11 -8.78
CA SER A 172 15.20 8.83 -10.17
C SER A 172 13.83 9.38 -10.59
N PHE A 173 12.97 9.78 -9.65
CA PHE A 173 11.63 10.29 -9.94
C PHE A 173 11.39 11.65 -9.29
N THR A 174 10.72 12.54 -10.00
CA THR A 174 10.23 13.81 -9.47
C THR A 174 8.82 14.06 -10.00
N SER A 175 7.95 14.60 -9.14
CA SER A 175 6.60 15.03 -9.49
C SER A 175 6.61 16.48 -10.03
N ASP A 176 5.95 17.40 -9.33
CA ASP A 176 5.75 18.79 -9.75
C ASP A 176 6.99 19.68 -9.45
N ALA A 177 7.87 19.26 -8.52
CA ALA A 177 9.05 20.03 -8.12
C ALA A 177 10.22 19.12 -7.73
N PRO A 178 11.49 19.51 -8.01
CA PRO A 178 12.67 18.73 -7.64
C PRO A 178 12.67 18.31 -6.17
N GLY A 179 13.08 17.07 -5.90
CA GLY A 179 13.11 16.52 -4.53
C GLY A 179 11.72 16.19 -3.96
N LYS A 180 10.69 16.09 -4.80
CA LYS A 180 9.35 15.69 -4.38
C LYS A 180 8.76 14.60 -5.25
N GLY A 181 8.01 13.73 -4.59
CA GLY A 181 7.17 12.71 -5.19
C GLY A 181 7.83 11.34 -5.28
N ILE A 182 7.00 10.31 -5.39
CA ILE A 182 7.38 8.93 -5.65
C ILE A 182 6.44 8.33 -6.70
N PRO A 183 6.93 7.49 -7.62
CA PRO A 183 6.15 7.12 -8.79
C PRO A 183 5.03 6.13 -8.46
N ILE A 184 3.81 6.42 -8.89
CA ILE A 184 2.69 5.48 -8.76
C ILE A 184 2.91 4.29 -9.71
N GLY A 185 2.79 3.07 -9.17
CA GLY A 185 2.87 1.83 -9.95
C GLY A 185 4.14 0.99 -9.73
N ASN A 186 5.06 1.45 -8.88
CA ASN A 186 6.28 0.71 -8.53
C ASN A 186 6.18 0.09 -7.13
N LEU A 187 6.93 -1.00 -6.93
CA LEU A 187 6.90 -1.78 -5.69
C LEU A 187 7.58 -1.02 -4.54
N THR A 188 8.69 -0.35 -4.81
CA THR A 188 9.43 0.49 -3.84
C THR A 188 8.57 1.63 -3.30
N SER A 189 7.79 2.29 -4.16
CA SER A 189 6.88 3.36 -3.74
C SER A 189 5.88 2.92 -2.66
N GLN A 190 5.49 1.64 -2.63
CA GLN A 190 4.58 1.11 -1.61
C GLN A 190 5.24 1.03 -0.23
N ILE A 191 6.47 0.51 -0.17
CA ILE A 191 7.21 0.43 1.10
C ILE A 191 7.67 1.82 1.54
N PHE A 192 8.11 2.69 0.63
CA PHE A 192 8.45 4.08 0.94
C PHE A 192 7.28 4.84 1.55
N CYS A 193 6.06 4.67 1.02
CA CYS A 193 4.85 5.22 1.61
C CYS A 193 4.68 4.81 3.08
N ASN A 194 4.80 3.51 3.36
CA ASN A 194 4.66 3.00 4.72
C ASN A 194 5.79 3.48 5.64
N ILE A 195 7.05 3.52 5.18
CA ILE A 195 8.19 4.05 5.95
C ILE A 195 7.97 5.53 6.30
N TYR A 196 7.46 6.31 5.35
CA TYR A 196 7.23 7.74 5.53
C TYR A 196 6.13 8.00 6.57
N LEU A 197 4.99 7.33 6.43
CA LEU A 197 3.83 7.50 7.31
C LEU A 197 3.97 6.75 8.64
N HIS A 198 4.98 5.90 8.80
CA HIS A 198 5.27 5.25 10.06
C HIS A 198 5.72 6.24 11.15
N GLU A 199 6.29 7.38 10.78
CA GLU A 199 6.56 8.46 11.73
C GLU A 199 5.26 9.07 12.29
N LEU A 200 4.22 9.19 11.45
CA LEU A 200 2.88 9.59 11.88
C LEU A 200 2.26 8.53 12.80
N ASP A 201 2.36 7.25 12.43
CA ASP A 201 1.85 6.15 13.25
C ASP A 201 2.46 6.15 14.65
N HIS A 202 3.79 6.34 14.72
CA HIS A 202 4.50 6.42 16.00
C HIS A 202 4.06 7.63 16.81
N TYR A 203 3.97 8.81 16.20
CA TYR A 203 3.53 10.03 16.87
C TYR A 203 2.14 9.85 17.48
N ILE A 204 1.18 9.36 16.69
CA ILE A 204 -0.19 9.14 17.17
C ILE A 204 -0.21 8.08 18.28
N ASN A 205 0.49 6.96 18.10
CA ASN A 205 0.39 5.85 19.05
C ASN A 205 1.15 6.10 20.37
N HIS A 206 2.26 6.85 20.34
CA HIS A 206 3.12 7.05 21.52
C HIS A 206 2.88 8.39 22.23
N THR A 207 2.60 9.45 21.47
CA THR A 207 2.35 10.79 22.01
C THR A 207 0.87 10.99 22.30
N ILE A 208 0.02 10.82 21.29
CA ILE A 208 -1.43 11.10 21.41
C ILE A 208 -2.16 10.01 22.21
N ARG A 209 -1.81 8.74 21.98
CA ARG A 209 -2.40 7.55 22.65
C ARG A 209 -3.94 7.54 22.60
N PRO A 210 -4.55 7.60 21.40
CA PRO A 210 -5.99 7.61 21.27
C PRO A 210 -6.60 6.26 21.68
N LYS A 211 -7.92 6.21 21.92
CA LYS A 211 -8.68 4.97 22.16
C LYS A 211 -8.60 3.99 20.99
N GLY A 212 -8.39 4.51 19.78
CA GLY A 212 -8.19 3.70 18.59
C GLY A 212 -7.51 4.48 17.48
N TYR A 213 -6.69 3.78 16.71
CA TYR A 213 -6.03 4.29 15.52
C TYR A 213 -6.04 3.20 14.44
N LEU A 214 -6.18 3.59 13.18
CA LEU A 214 -5.99 2.70 12.05
C LEU A 214 -5.61 3.48 10.81
N ARG A 215 -4.64 2.95 10.04
CA ARG A 215 -4.20 3.52 8.76
C ARG A 215 -4.25 2.49 7.63
N TYR A 216 -4.72 2.94 6.47
CA TYR A 216 -4.71 2.20 5.22
C TYR A 216 -4.24 3.12 4.08
N GLY A 217 -2.97 2.97 3.71
CA GLY A 217 -2.31 3.88 2.79
C GLY A 217 -2.15 5.25 3.44
N ASP A 218 -2.70 6.26 2.77
CA ASP A 218 -2.78 7.65 3.20
C ASP A 218 -4.08 7.98 3.98
N ASP A 219 -5.09 7.12 3.96
CA ASP A 219 -6.35 7.28 4.72
C ASP A 219 -6.19 6.71 6.13
N PHE A 220 -6.52 7.48 7.15
CA PHE A 220 -6.41 7.08 8.55
C PHE A 220 -7.60 7.56 9.39
N ILE A 221 -7.82 6.86 10.50
CA ILE A 221 -8.82 7.20 11.51
C ILE A 221 -8.19 7.27 12.90
N VAL A 222 -8.66 8.21 13.71
CA VAL A 222 -8.32 8.38 15.12
C VAL A 222 -9.62 8.40 15.92
N ILE A 223 -9.69 7.66 17.03
CA ILE A 223 -10.86 7.55 17.88
C ILE A 223 -10.50 8.02 19.29
N VAL A 224 -11.28 8.95 19.82
CA VAL A 224 -11.05 9.56 21.15
C VAL A 224 -12.36 9.73 21.89
N GLU A 225 -12.29 9.84 23.22
CA GLU A 225 -13.48 9.75 24.06
C GLU A 225 -14.36 11.00 23.96
N LYS A 226 -13.76 12.19 23.99
CA LYS A 226 -14.48 13.48 23.99
C LYS A 226 -14.30 14.23 22.68
N ARG A 227 -15.31 15.00 22.29
CA ARG A 227 -15.26 15.79 21.06
C ARG A 227 -14.18 16.87 21.11
N ASP A 228 -14.05 17.56 22.24
CA ASP A 228 -13.12 18.69 22.37
C ASP A 228 -11.66 18.21 22.27
N GLU A 229 -11.38 17.04 22.85
CA GLU A 229 -10.10 16.33 22.71
C GLU A 229 -9.78 16.04 21.24
N LEU A 230 -10.78 15.64 20.44
CA LEU A 230 -10.60 15.33 19.02
C LEU A 230 -10.20 16.57 18.21
N GLU A 231 -10.76 17.73 18.53
CA GLU A 231 -10.44 18.98 17.84
C GLU A 231 -9.00 19.42 18.15
N GLU A 232 -8.54 19.24 19.38
CA GLU A 232 -7.17 19.57 19.76
C GLU A 232 -6.15 18.59 19.17
N ILE A 233 -6.41 17.28 19.27
CA ILE A 233 -5.59 16.24 18.63
C ILE A 233 -5.49 16.47 17.14
N LYS A 234 -6.61 16.86 16.49
CA LYS A 234 -6.59 17.19 15.07
C LYS A 234 -5.62 18.33 14.76
N LYS A 235 -5.62 19.41 15.54
CA LYS A 235 -4.69 20.54 15.32
C LYS A 235 -3.25 20.08 15.48
N GLU A 236 -2.96 19.35 16.56
CA GLU A 236 -1.61 18.88 16.90
C GLU A 236 -1.06 17.92 15.82
N VAL A 237 -1.84 16.92 15.43
CA VAL A 237 -1.46 15.97 14.38
C VAL A 237 -1.37 16.64 13.02
N THR A 238 -2.24 17.60 12.70
CA THR A 238 -2.13 18.38 11.45
C THR A 238 -0.82 19.15 11.43
N LYS A 239 -0.46 19.81 12.54
CA LYS A 239 0.81 20.53 12.68
C LYS A 239 2.01 19.59 12.48
N PHE A 240 1.99 18.39 13.07
CA PHE A 240 3.04 17.39 12.86
C PHE A 240 3.17 16.98 11.39
N ILE A 241 2.05 16.72 10.71
CA ILE A 241 2.04 16.34 9.30
C ILE A 241 2.61 17.46 8.41
N GLU A 242 2.25 18.70 8.67
CA GLU A 242 2.70 19.86 7.88
C GLU A 242 4.16 20.23 8.16
N GLN A 243 4.56 20.27 9.43
CA GLN A 243 5.87 20.77 9.84
C GLN A 243 6.96 19.71 9.76
N THR A 244 6.69 18.48 10.22
CA THR A 244 7.66 17.39 10.26
C THR A 244 7.67 16.61 8.96
N LEU A 245 6.48 16.21 8.50
CA LEU A 245 6.34 15.37 7.30
C LEU A 245 6.23 16.16 6.01
N LYS A 246 6.10 17.49 6.06
CA LYS A 246 5.97 18.35 4.86
C LYS A 246 4.82 17.92 3.93
N LEU A 247 3.76 17.35 4.51
CA LEU A 247 2.57 16.89 3.81
C LEU A 247 1.37 17.79 4.13
N THR A 248 0.31 17.68 3.34
CA THR A 248 -0.92 18.47 3.55
C THR A 248 -2.13 17.56 3.61
N LEU A 249 -2.98 17.76 4.61
CA LEU A 249 -4.24 17.02 4.73
C LEU A 249 -5.30 17.49 3.73
N ASN A 250 -6.15 16.56 3.32
CA ASN A 250 -7.23 16.84 2.40
C ASN A 250 -8.43 17.46 3.13
N LYS A 251 -8.71 18.72 2.81
CA LYS A 251 -9.81 19.50 3.41
C LYS A 251 -11.18 18.85 3.23
N LYS A 252 -11.43 18.12 2.14
CA LYS A 252 -12.75 17.51 1.84
C LYS A 252 -13.03 16.23 2.61
N ASN A 253 -11.98 15.53 3.04
CA ASN A 253 -12.07 14.23 3.70
C ASN A 253 -11.72 14.31 5.20
N ASN A 254 -11.65 15.53 5.74
CA ASN A 254 -11.35 15.82 7.13
C ASN A 254 -12.63 15.83 7.97
N ILE A 255 -13.09 14.65 8.40
CA ILE A 255 -14.42 14.43 8.97
C ILE A 255 -14.31 14.15 10.47
N LEU A 256 -15.08 14.86 11.29
CA LEU A 256 -15.24 14.62 12.73
C LEU A 256 -16.69 14.25 13.02
N ILE A 257 -16.91 13.05 13.56
CA ILE A 257 -18.26 12.51 13.81
C ILE A 257 -18.29 11.62 15.05
N SER A 258 -19.46 11.49 15.68
CA SER A 258 -19.66 10.48 16.72
C SER A 258 -19.61 9.08 16.13
N VAL A 259 -18.98 8.14 16.85
CA VAL A 259 -18.89 6.72 16.49
C VAL A 259 -20.27 6.10 16.22
N LYS A 260 -21.31 6.50 16.98
CA LYS A 260 -22.69 6.00 16.80
C LYS A 260 -23.23 6.21 15.39
N ARG A 261 -22.84 7.30 14.73
CA ARG A 261 -23.30 7.63 13.37
C ARG A 261 -22.67 6.75 12.31
N GLY A 262 -21.61 6.03 12.65
CA GLY A 262 -20.78 5.29 11.71
C GLY A 262 -19.98 6.20 10.79
N ILE A 263 -19.04 5.61 10.04
CA ILE A 263 -18.14 6.32 9.15
C ILE A 263 -18.11 5.71 7.76
N HIS A 264 -18.00 6.56 6.75
CA HIS A 264 -17.61 6.10 5.43
C HIS A 264 -16.09 5.90 5.42
N PHE A 265 -15.62 4.68 5.20
CA PHE A 265 -14.19 4.36 5.15
C PHE A 265 -13.97 3.14 4.24
N LEU A 266 -12.90 3.16 3.43
CA LEU A 266 -12.49 2.03 2.59
C LEU A 266 -13.57 1.45 1.65
N GLY A 267 -14.48 2.30 1.17
CA GLY A 267 -15.56 1.89 0.25
C GLY A 267 -16.81 1.33 0.94
N CYS A 268 -16.82 1.27 2.28
CA CYS A 268 -17.94 0.82 3.10
C CYS A 268 -18.51 1.96 3.96
N ASP A 269 -19.77 1.82 4.35
CA ASP A 269 -20.34 2.50 5.51
C ASP A 269 -20.15 1.56 6.71
N ILE A 270 -19.38 1.96 7.72
CA ILE A 270 -19.00 1.13 8.87
C ILE A 270 -19.63 1.73 10.13
N TYR A 271 -20.42 0.92 10.83
CA TYR A 271 -21.12 1.27 12.06
C TYR A 271 -20.60 0.40 13.22
N PRO A 272 -20.83 0.79 14.49
CA PRO A 272 -20.51 -0.06 15.63
C PRO A 272 -21.23 -1.41 15.59
N THR A 273 -22.46 -1.42 15.07
CA THR A 273 -23.34 -2.60 15.00
C THR A 273 -23.17 -3.43 13.73
N GLY A 274 -22.40 -2.97 12.75
CA GLY A 274 -22.28 -3.66 11.48
C GLY A 274 -21.68 -2.79 10.38
N ARG A 275 -21.79 -3.23 9.14
CA ARG A 275 -21.16 -2.56 7.99
C ARG A 275 -21.91 -2.88 6.70
N ARG A 276 -21.79 -1.99 5.73
CA ARG A 276 -22.48 -2.12 4.43
C ARG A 276 -21.59 -1.61 3.30
N LEU A 277 -21.55 -2.36 2.20
CA LEU A 277 -20.87 -1.94 0.99
C LEU A 277 -21.63 -0.79 0.30
N ARG A 278 -20.93 0.27 -0.11
CA ARG A 278 -21.59 1.38 -0.83
C ARG A 278 -21.90 1.01 -2.28
N LYS A 279 -23.02 1.53 -2.81
CA LYS A 279 -23.50 1.27 -4.18
C LYS A 279 -22.41 1.52 -5.24
N LYS A 280 -21.63 2.60 -5.12
CA LYS A 280 -20.54 2.91 -6.07
C LYS A 280 -19.45 1.83 -6.07
N MET A 281 -19.06 1.35 -4.89
CA MET A 281 -18.09 0.26 -4.77
C MET A 281 -18.68 -1.05 -5.29
N TYR A 282 -19.95 -1.34 -4.97
CA TYR A 282 -20.68 -2.49 -5.48
C TYR A 282 -20.69 -2.52 -7.02
N LEU A 283 -21.13 -1.45 -7.68
CA LEU A 283 -21.20 -1.36 -9.15
C LEU A 283 -19.81 -1.51 -9.79
N ARG A 284 -18.78 -0.93 -9.17
CA ARG A 284 -17.40 -1.05 -9.65
C ARG A 284 -16.89 -2.48 -9.57
N ILE A 285 -17.24 -3.21 -8.52
CA ILE A 285 -16.88 -4.61 -8.39
C ILE A 285 -17.65 -5.42 -9.43
N ASP A 286 -18.96 -5.21 -9.57
CA ASP A 286 -19.80 -5.94 -10.54
C ASP A 286 -19.23 -5.91 -11.95
N SER A 287 -18.87 -4.70 -12.39
CA SER A 287 -18.40 -4.44 -13.74
C SER A 287 -16.99 -5.00 -14.02
N ARG A 288 -16.23 -5.33 -12.97
CA ARG A 288 -14.84 -5.81 -13.08
C ARG A 288 -14.66 -7.26 -12.63
N LEU A 289 -15.68 -7.85 -12.02
CA LEU A 289 -15.62 -9.20 -11.46
C LEU A 289 -15.38 -10.23 -12.56
N ASN A 290 -14.33 -11.04 -12.40
CA ASN A 290 -13.97 -12.14 -13.29
C ASN A 290 -13.36 -13.29 -12.49
N LEU A 291 -13.14 -14.43 -13.13
CA LEU A 291 -12.57 -15.64 -12.53
C LEU A 291 -11.25 -15.37 -11.76
N ILE A 292 -10.43 -14.43 -12.24
CA ILE A 292 -9.10 -14.14 -11.67
C ILE A 292 -9.22 -13.30 -10.38
N ASN A 293 -10.12 -12.32 -10.34
CA ASN A 293 -10.23 -11.39 -9.21
C ASN A 293 -11.40 -11.69 -8.26
N CYS A 294 -12.22 -12.69 -8.57
CA CYS A 294 -13.38 -13.07 -7.76
C CYS A 294 -12.98 -13.38 -6.33
N ALA A 295 -11.93 -14.18 -6.13
CA ALA A 295 -11.41 -14.52 -4.80
C ALA A 295 -11.08 -13.27 -3.96
N SER A 296 -10.54 -12.22 -4.57
CA SER A 296 -10.19 -10.97 -3.88
C SER A 296 -11.41 -10.16 -3.41
N TYR A 297 -12.53 -10.26 -4.13
CA TYR A 297 -13.76 -9.53 -3.80
C TYR A 297 -14.80 -10.40 -3.07
N ARG A 298 -14.61 -11.73 -3.06
CA ARG A 298 -15.55 -12.72 -2.52
C ARG A 298 -16.00 -12.38 -1.11
N SER A 299 -15.06 -12.22 -0.18
CA SER A 299 -15.39 -11.91 1.21
C SER A 299 -16.02 -10.51 1.34
N LEU A 300 -15.58 -9.52 0.56
CA LEU A 300 -16.18 -8.18 0.57
C LEU A 300 -17.67 -8.22 0.16
N ILE A 301 -17.99 -8.99 -0.88
CA ILE A 301 -19.34 -9.12 -1.42
C ILE A 301 -20.20 -9.95 -0.45
N LEU A 302 -19.74 -11.14 -0.08
CA LEU A 302 -20.54 -12.08 0.72
C LEU A 302 -20.76 -11.58 2.16
N THR A 303 -19.80 -10.85 2.73
CA THR A 303 -19.86 -10.36 4.12
C THR A 303 -20.51 -8.98 4.24
N HIS A 304 -20.59 -8.17 3.17
CA HIS A 304 -21.04 -6.76 3.27
C HIS A 304 -22.20 -6.37 2.35
N THR A 305 -22.74 -7.29 1.56
CA THR A 305 -24.02 -7.09 0.85
C THR A 305 -25.18 -7.57 1.71
N LYS A 306 -26.32 -6.84 1.70
CA LYS A 306 -27.50 -7.23 2.51
C LYS A 306 -27.98 -8.62 2.07
N LYS A 307 -28.34 -9.49 3.05
CA LYS A 307 -29.00 -10.81 2.89
C LYS A 307 -30.41 -10.76 2.24
N LYS A 308 -30.74 -9.77 1.41
CA LYS A 308 -31.95 -9.87 0.60
C LYS A 308 -31.64 -10.79 -0.58
N SER A 309 -32.45 -11.84 -0.67
CA SER A 309 -32.46 -12.87 -1.72
C SER A 309 -32.29 -12.24 -3.11
N SER A 310 -31.52 -12.91 -3.97
CA SER A 310 -31.30 -12.52 -5.38
C SER A 310 -30.56 -11.18 -5.59
N ASN A 311 -29.28 -11.11 -5.21
CA ASN A 311 -28.38 -10.07 -5.75
C ASN A 311 -27.50 -10.67 -6.85
N SER A 312 -27.58 -10.10 -8.06
CA SER A 312 -26.85 -10.50 -9.28
C SER A 312 -25.36 -10.81 -9.02
N ILE A 313 -24.65 -9.97 -8.26
CA ILE A 313 -23.23 -10.19 -7.95
C ILE A 313 -23.01 -11.41 -7.06
N SER A 314 -23.80 -11.61 -6.01
CA SER A 314 -23.63 -12.76 -5.12
C SER A 314 -23.89 -14.07 -5.86
N ASN A 315 -24.84 -14.07 -6.80
CA ASN A 315 -25.07 -15.19 -7.71
C ASN A 315 -23.92 -15.36 -8.72
N LYS A 316 -23.37 -14.26 -9.24
CA LYS A 316 -22.19 -14.27 -10.14
C LYS A 316 -20.94 -14.79 -9.42
N VAL A 317 -20.71 -14.43 -8.17
CA VAL A 317 -19.64 -14.99 -7.31
C VAL A 317 -19.85 -16.48 -7.10
N LYS A 318 -21.06 -16.91 -6.72
CA LYS A 318 -21.38 -18.33 -6.54
C LYS A 318 -21.22 -19.14 -7.83
N TRP A 319 -21.61 -18.58 -8.98
CA TRP A 319 -21.43 -19.20 -10.29
C TRP A 319 -19.96 -19.28 -10.69
N ILE A 320 -19.16 -18.25 -10.40
CA ILE A 320 -17.71 -18.27 -10.59
C ILE A 320 -17.07 -19.34 -9.68
N ASP A 321 -17.47 -19.42 -8.41
CA ASP A 321 -17.00 -20.44 -7.47
C ASP A 321 -17.32 -21.86 -7.99
N TRP A 322 -18.55 -22.06 -8.50
CA TRP A 322 -18.95 -23.32 -9.14
C TRP A 322 -18.08 -23.65 -10.36
N LYS A 323 -17.85 -22.69 -11.27
CA LYS A 323 -16.98 -22.87 -12.44
C LYS A 323 -15.54 -23.25 -12.06
N ILE A 324 -14.98 -22.62 -11.02
CA ILE A 324 -13.63 -22.95 -10.53
C ILE A 324 -13.60 -24.38 -10.00
N ALA A 325 -14.58 -24.78 -9.19
CA ALA A 325 -14.67 -26.14 -8.66
C ALA A 325 -14.83 -27.18 -9.78
N ASP A 326 -15.72 -26.94 -10.74
CA ASP A 326 -15.95 -27.81 -11.90
C ASP A 326 -14.67 -28.01 -12.74
N THR A 327 -13.93 -26.92 -13.00
CA THR A 327 -12.66 -26.97 -13.74
C THR A 327 -11.58 -27.77 -12.99
N ILE A 328 -11.53 -27.70 -11.66
CA ILE A 328 -10.59 -28.48 -10.84
C ILE A 328 -10.97 -29.97 -10.86
N THR A 329 -12.26 -30.27 -10.88
CA THR A 329 -12.77 -31.65 -10.86
C THR A 329 -12.57 -32.36 -12.21
N GLN A 330 -12.47 -31.62 -13.31
CA GLN A 330 -12.16 -32.16 -14.66
C GLN A 330 -10.67 -32.36 -14.95
N ILE A 331 -9.77 -31.92 -14.05
CA ILE A 331 -8.31 -32.05 -14.20
C ILE A 331 -7.75 -33.19 -13.32
N GLN A 332 -8.58 -33.77 -12.44
CA GLN A 332 -8.31 -35.03 -11.74
C GLN A 332 -8.88 -36.20 -12.53
#